data_AF-A0A432MDJ3-F1
#
_entry.id   AF-A0A432MDJ3-F1
#
_cell.length_a   1.000
_cell.length_b   1.000
_cell.length_c   1.000
_cell.angle_alpha   90.00
_cell.angle_beta   90.00
_cell.angle_gamma   90.00
#
_symmetry.space_group_name_H-M   'P 1'
#
loop_
_entity.id
_entity.type
_entity.pdbx_description
1 polymer ?
#
loop_
_entity_poly.entity_id
_entity_poly.type
_entity_poly.pdbx_seq_one_letter_code
_entity_poly.pdbx_strand_id
1 'polypeptide(L)'
;MLGPENRFGEPAGKCGLGLTVEQPGAIDRVYRRLSEAYPDGVERSLVDWTSGTDEPIPWYHVVHRKTTESHPGLDVWFSEYHPGFFPWLDPHRGPDGLGIARSRFLAPRFRPQRLLDNVTGLTIALPRDGRLDLIRQLEAIGYRPGRGAEGPATILGPGLEVTLVEPNDDRNGITAIEFDLTRRVPEPIEVRFGPRSRLVIRTDRTASWDL
;
A
#
# COMPACT_ATOMS: atom_id res chain seq x y z
N MET A 1 -3.19 -2.53 -4.37
CA MET A 1 -3.69 -3.35 -5.48
C MET A 1 -4.93 -4.05 -4.97
N LEU A 2 -6.13 -3.65 -5.41
CA LEU A 2 -7.33 -4.42 -5.12
C LEU A 2 -7.24 -5.68 -5.99
N GLY A 3 -7.11 -6.85 -5.35
CA GLY A 3 -7.27 -8.10 -6.09
C GLY A 3 -8.66 -8.10 -6.73
N PRO A 4 -8.80 -8.36 -8.04
CA PRO A 4 -10.12 -8.50 -8.62
C PRO A 4 -10.90 -9.57 -7.85
N GLU A 5 -12.20 -9.35 -7.68
CA GLU A 5 -13.17 -10.34 -7.16
C GLU A 5 -13.07 -10.70 -5.66
N ASN A 6 -12.32 -9.94 -4.85
CA ASN A 6 -12.15 -10.24 -3.42
C ASN A 6 -11.76 -11.71 -3.19
N ARG A 7 -10.76 -12.20 -3.93
CA ARG A 7 -10.26 -13.59 -3.85
C ARG A 7 -10.02 -14.10 -2.42
N PHE A 8 -9.69 -13.20 -1.50
CA PHE A 8 -9.41 -13.53 -0.10
C PHE A 8 -10.65 -13.55 0.81
N GLY A 9 -11.85 -13.25 0.28
CA GLY A 9 -13.09 -13.27 1.04
C GLY A 9 -13.15 -12.24 2.16
N GLU A 10 -12.43 -11.13 2.02
CA GLU A 10 -12.30 -10.14 3.08
C GLU A 10 -13.63 -9.41 3.33
N PRO A 11 -13.97 -9.12 4.60
CA PRO A 11 -15.20 -8.42 4.92
C PRO A 11 -15.20 -7.01 4.32
N ALA A 12 -16.38 -6.55 3.91
CA ALA A 12 -16.55 -5.19 3.42
C ALA A 12 -16.08 -4.18 4.49
N GLY A 13 -15.29 -3.19 4.06
CA GLY A 13 -14.69 -2.19 4.96
C GLY A 13 -13.34 -2.59 5.56
N LYS A 14 -12.88 -3.84 5.38
CA LYS A 14 -11.50 -4.19 5.74
C LYS A 14 -10.53 -3.47 4.82
N CYS A 15 -9.56 -2.79 5.42
CA CYS A 15 -8.52 -2.07 4.71
C CYS A 15 -7.17 -2.78 4.86
N GLY A 16 -6.28 -2.52 3.91
CA GLY A 16 -4.94 -3.09 3.89
C GLY A 16 -3.91 -2.10 3.39
N LEU A 17 -2.73 -2.09 4.01
CA LEU A 17 -1.57 -1.32 3.59
C LEU A 17 -0.45 -2.28 3.18
N GLY A 18 -0.25 -2.40 1.87
CA GLY A 18 0.86 -3.14 1.27
C GLY A 18 2.00 -2.22 0.87
N LEU A 19 3.19 -2.47 1.40
CA LEU A 19 4.41 -1.72 1.08
C LEU A 19 5.42 -2.64 0.37
N THR A 20 5.75 -2.32 -0.88
CA THR A 20 6.63 -3.17 -1.68
C THR A 20 8.05 -2.60 -1.73
N VAL A 21 9.05 -3.45 -1.52
CA VAL A 21 10.45 -3.06 -1.69
C VAL A 21 10.85 -3.02 -3.16
N GLU A 22 11.76 -2.11 -3.51
CA GLU A 22 12.18 -1.88 -4.90
C GLU A 22 13.57 -2.45 -5.23
N GLN A 23 14.25 -3.08 -4.26
CA GLN A 23 15.57 -3.71 -4.45
C GLN A 23 15.50 -5.20 -4.14
N PRO A 24 16.01 -6.09 -5.01
CA PRO A 24 16.02 -7.53 -4.76
C PRO A 24 16.69 -7.89 -3.42
N GLY A 25 16.09 -8.79 -2.66
CA GLY A 25 16.55 -9.21 -1.33
C GLY A 25 16.32 -8.19 -0.21
N ALA A 26 15.75 -7.00 -0.49
CA ALA A 26 15.48 -6.02 0.55
C ALA A 26 14.40 -6.49 1.53
N ILE A 27 13.55 -7.45 1.14
CA ILE A 27 12.59 -8.06 2.06
C ILE A 27 13.26 -8.77 3.24
N ASP A 28 14.48 -9.29 3.09
CA ASP A 28 15.23 -9.91 4.19
C ASP A 28 15.57 -8.89 5.28
N ARG A 29 15.87 -7.65 4.86
CA ARG A 29 16.11 -6.55 5.80
C ARG A 29 14.83 -6.16 6.52
N VAL A 30 13.69 -6.12 5.81
CA VAL A 30 12.38 -5.86 6.40
C VAL A 30 12.03 -6.93 7.43
N TYR A 31 12.15 -8.21 7.06
CA TYR A 31 11.92 -9.35 7.95
C TYR A 31 12.74 -9.22 9.23
N ARG A 32 14.06 -9.04 9.10
CA ARG A 32 14.95 -8.88 10.26
C ARG A 32 14.55 -7.72 11.17
N ARG A 33 14.27 -6.54 10.60
CA ARG A 33 13.88 -5.34 11.38
C ARG A 33 12.56 -5.53 12.11
N LEU A 34 11.58 -6.14 11.46
CA LEU A 34 10.31 -6.45 12.09
C LEU A 34 10.47 -7.52 13.18
N SER A 35 11.28 -8.56 12.96
CA SER A 35 11.55 -9.57 14.00
C SER A 35 12.31 -8.99 15.19
N GLU A 36 13.23 -8.04 14.98
CA GLU A 36 13.86 -7.26 16.07
C GLU A 36 12.80 -6.48 16.88
N ALA A 37 11.82 -5.89 16.20
CA ALA A 37 10.72 -5.17 16.85
C ALA A 37 9.66 -6.11 17.46
N TYR A 38 9.49 -7.33 16.94
CA TYR A 38 8.46 -8.29 17.32
C TYR A 38 9.01 -9.74 17.28
N PRO A 39 9.77 -10.17 18.31
CA PRO A 39 10.52 -11.44 18.28
C PRO A 39 9.73 -12.69 17.90
N ASP A 40 8.49 -12.83 18.39
CA ASP A 40 7.64 -14.00 18.13
C ASP A 40 6.45 -13.70 17.20
N GLY A 41 6.44 -12.50 16.62
CA GLY A 41 5.26 -11.92 16.01
C GLY A 41 5.36 -11.67 14.52
N VAL A 42 6.30 -12.27 13.79
CA VAL A 42 6.50 -11.98 12.35
C VAL A 42 6.50 -13.26 11.53
N GLU A 43 5.72 -13.27 10.46
CA GLU A 43 5.70 -14.33 9.46
C GLU A 43 6.30 -13.86 8.14
N ARG A 44 6.88 -14.83 7.44
CA ARG A 44 7.29 -14.69 6.06
C ARG A 44 6.78 -15.89 5.27
N SER A 45 6.22 -15.64 4.10
CA SER A 45 5.80 -16.68 3.17
C SER A 45 6.06 -16.27 1.72
N LEU A 46 6.09 -17.26 0.84
CA LEU A 46 6.00 -17.06 -0.60
C LEU A 46 4.54 -17.21 -0.99
N VAL A 47 3.99 -16.22 -1.66
CA VAL A 47 2.63 -16.25 -2.20
C VAL A 47 2.72 -16.65 -3.67
N ASP A 48 1.93 -17.64 -4.05
CA ASP A 48 1.80 -18.07 -5.44
C ASP A 48 0.58 -17.43 -6.10
N TRP A 49 0.73 -17.06 -7.36
CA TRP A 49 -0.35 -16.68 -8.24
C TRP A 49 -0.89 -17.91 -8.98
N THR A 50 -2.21 -18.06 -9.00
CA THR A 50 -2.90 -19.08 -9.77
C THR A 50 -3.93 -18.43 -10.68
N SER A 51 -3.83 -18.65 -11.99
CA SER A 51 -4.77 -18.17 -13.02
C SER A 51 -5.86 -19.20 -13.37
N GLY A 52 -6.20 -20.11 -12.45
CA GLY A 52 -7.13 -21.21 -12.71
C GLY A 52 -6.39 -22.55 -12.79
N THR A 53 -6.37 -23.19 -13.97
CA THR A 53 -5.87 -24.56 -14.20
C THR A 53 -4.36 -24.69 -14.38
N ASP A 54 -3.63 -23.58 -14.35
CA ASP A 54 -2.18 -23.57 -14.55
C ASP A 54 -1.42 -23.93 -13.26
N GLU A 55 -0.17 -24.37 -13.43
CA GLU A 55 0.77 -24.54 -12.33
C GLU A 55 0.91 -23.21 -11.55
N PRO A 56 0.91 -23.24 -10.20
CA PRO A 56 1.12 -22.04 -9.40
C PRO A 56 2.43 -21.33 -9.77
N ILE A 57 2.35 -20.02 -9.99
CA ILE A 57 3.50 -19.19 -10.33
C ILE A 57 3.93 -18.43 -9.08
N PRO A 58 5.17 -18.58 -8.59
CA PRO A 58 5.69 -17.76 -7.50
C PRO A 58 5.52 -16.27 -7.77
N TRP A 59 4.75 -15.58 -6.93
CA TRP A 59 4.31 -14.21 -7.17
C TRP A 59 5.09 -13.18 -6.36
N TYR A 60 5.09 -13.30 -5.03
CA TYR A 60 5.86 -12.40 -4.17
C TYR A 60 6.19 -13.04 -2.83
N HIS A 61 7.31 -12.64 -2.25
CA HIS A 61 7.55 -12.82 -0.83
C HIS A 61 6.74 -11.79 -0.06
N VAL A 62 6.12 -12.22 1.04
CA VAL A 62 5.41 -11.34 1.97
C VAL A 62 5.98 -11.50 3.36
N VAL A 63 6.09 -10.38 4.07
CA VAL A 63 6.39 -10.31 5.50
C VAL A 63 5.29 -9.51 6.16
N HIS A 64 4.75 -10.01 7.26
CA HIS A 64 3.75 -9.30 8.04
C HIS A 64 3.84 -9.71 9.51
N ARG A 65 3.29 -8.86 10.39
CA ARG A 65 3.16 -9.17 11.80
C ARG A 65 2.00 -10.16 11.99
N LYS A 66 2.21 -11.25 12.74
CA LYS A 66 1.13 -12.09 13.27
C LYS A 66 0.30 -11.24 14.23
N THR A 67 -0.91 -10.89 13.83
CA THR A 67 -1.88 -10.27 14.72
C THR A 67 -2.67 -11.38 15.41
N THR A 68 -2.34 -11.66 16.67
CA THR A 68 -3.15 -12.53 17.55
C THR A 68 -4.44 -11.84 18.00
N GLU A 69 -4.42 -10.52 17.99
CA GLU A 69 -5.57 -9.66 18.21
C GLU A 69 -6.11 -9.27 16.84
N SER A 70 -7.35 -9.69 16.57
CA SER A 70 -8.15 -9.19 15.47
C SER A 70 -8.38 -7.70 15.69
N HIS A 71 -7.42 -6.85 15.30
CA HIS A 71 -7.69 -5.45 15.02
C HIS A 71 -8.36 -5.42 13.64
N PRO A 72 -9.69 -5.31 13.57
CA PRO A 72 -10.44 -5.63 12.35
C PRO A 72 -10.32 -4.53 11.27
N GLY A 73 -9.48 -3.50 11.48
CA GLY A 73 -9.48 -2.29 10.68
C GLY A 73 -8.38 -2.17 9.62
N LEU A 74 -7.19 -2.76 9.84
CA LEU A 74 -6.06 -2.58 8.93
C LEU A 74 -5.05 -3.72 9.02
N ASP A 75 -4.87 -4.42 7.90
CA ASP A 75 -3.74 -5.34 7.72
C ASP A 75 -2.56 -4.60 7.10
N VAL A 76 -1.35 -4.85 7.61
CA VAL A 76 -0.12 -4.27 7.08
C VAL A 76 0.80 -5.39 6.63
N TRP A 77 1.28 -5.30 5.40
CA TRP A 77 2.25 -6.27 4.88
C TRP A 77 3.31 -5.60 4.02
N PHE A 78 4.45 -6.24 3.98
CA PHE A 78 5.59 -5.85 3.17
C PHE A 78 5.83 -6.91 2.12
N SER A 79 6.10 -6.51 0.88
CA SER A 79 6.29 -7.48 -0.20
C SER A 79 7.50 -7.22 -1.06
N GLU A 80 7.98 -8.29 -1.70
CA GLU A 80 8.98 -8.25 -2.76
C GLU A 80 8.52 -9.16 -3.89
N TYR A 81 8.36 -8.60 -5.10
CA TYR A 81 7.94 -9.39 -6.25
C TYR A 81 8.97 -10.46 -6.59
N HIS A 82 8.48 -11.67 -6.84
CA HIS A 82 9.30 -12.79 -7.25
C HIS A 82 9.56 -12.72 -8.77
N PRO A 83 10.81 -12.88 -9.24
CA PRO A 83 11.15 -12.79 -10.67
C PRO A 83 10.39 -13.78 -11.56
N GLY A 84 10.02 -14.95 -11.01
CA GLY A 84 9.22 -15.97 -11.70
C GLY A 84 7.83 -15.47 -12.17
N PHE A 85 7.32 -14.37 -11.58
CA PHE A 85 6.05 -13.78 -11.99
C PHE A 85 6.16 -12.90 -13.24
N PHE A 86 7.37 -12.44 -13.60
CA PHE A 86 7.53 -11.43 -14.65
C PHE A 86 7.14 -11.91 -16.05
N PRO A 87 7.46 -13.15 -16.47
CA PRO A 87 7.00 -13.68 -17.74
C PRO A 87 5.46 -13.74 -17.84
N TRP A 88 4.76 -13.98 -16.73
CA TRP A 88 3.30 -13.94 -16.70
C TRP A 88 2.77 -12.50 -16.85
N LEU A 89 3.41 -11.54 -16.16
CA LEU A 89 3.00 -10.14 -16.21
C LEU A 89 3.18 -9.51 -17.60
N ASP A 90 4.29 -9.85 -18.27
CA ASP A 90 4.67 -9.40 -19.60
C ASP A 90 5.54 -10.45 -20.31
N PRO A 91 4.96 -11.31 -21.17
CA PRO A 91 5.68 -12.37 -21.88
C PRO A 91 6.74 -11.86 -22.87
N HIS A 92 6.69 -10.59 -23.26
CA HIS A 92 7.62 -9.99 -24.22
C HIS A 92 8.77 -9.24 -23.52
N ARG A 93 8.84 -9.31 -22.19
CA ARG A 93 9.87 -8.66 -21.40
C ARG A 93 11.25 -9.27 -21.68
N GLY A 94 12.19 -8.43 -22.12
CA GLY A 94 13.59 -8.83 -22.31
C GLY A 94 14.35 -9.04 -20.98
N PRO A 95 15.59 -9.59 -21.04
CA PRO A 95 16.40 -9.91 -19.86
C PRO A 95 16.68 -8.71 -18.93
N ASP A 96 16.79 -7.50 -19.50
CA ASP A 96 17.03 -6.25 -18.75
C ASP A 96 15.78 -5.74 -18.01
N GLY A 97 14.61 -6.32 -18.29
CA GLY A 97 13.32 -5.96 -17.70
C GLY A 97 13.03 -6.62 -16.35
N LEU A 98 13.94 -7.45 -15.82
CA LEU A 98 13.75 -8.23 -14.59
C LEU A 98 13.97 -7.42 -13.29
N GLY A 99 13.83 -6.10 -13.34
CA GLY A 99 13.92 -5.26 -12.14
C GLY A 99 12.60 -5.24 -11.37
N ILE A 100 12.66 -5.42 -10.05
CA ILE A 100 11.48 -5.31 -9.16
C ILE A 100 11.13 -3.84 -8.83
N ALA A 101 12.01 -2.89 -9.17
CA ALA A 101 11.76 -1.46 -8.98
C ALA A 101 10.46 -1.04 -9.66
N ARG A 102 9.68 -0.18 -9.01
CA ARG A 102 8.30 0.13 -9.42
C ARG A 102 8.22 0.61 -10.86
N SER A 103 9.15 1.49 -11.26
CA SER A 103 9.22 2.05 -12.61
C SER A 103 9.45 0.99 -13.69
N ARG A 104 10.19 -0.09 -13.38
CA ARG A 104 10.42 -1.21 -14.29
C ARG A 104 9.28 -2.23 -14.21
N PHE A 105 8.86 -2.59 -13.00
CA PHE A 105 7.80 -3.56 -12.77
C PHE A 105 6.49 -3.14 -13.42
N LEU A 106 6.05 -1.89 -13.21
CA LEU A 106 4.78 -1.37 -13.73
C LEU A 106 4.82 -0.88 -15.19
N ALA A 107 6.01 -0.74 -15.80
CA ALA A 107 6.16 -0.20 -17.16
C ALA A 107 5.22 -0.84 -18.21
N PRO A 108 5.05 -2.18 -18.28
CA PRO A 108 4.18 -2.80 -19.28
C PRO A 108 2.69 -2.46 -19.12
N ARG A 109 2.29 -2.08 -17.91
CA ARG A 109 0.89 -1.75 -17.56
C ARG A 109 0.66 -0.24 -17.41
N PHE A 110 1.72 0.57 -17.47
CA PHE A 110 1.62 2.01 -17.38
C PHE A 110 0.89 2.57 -18.60
N ARG A 111 -0.08 3.47 -18.35
CA ARG A 111 -0.89 4.12 -19.38
C ARG A 111 -0.85 5.64 -19.15
N PRO A 112 -0.03 6.41 -19.89
CA PRO A 112 0.14 7.84 -19.63
C PRO A 112 -1.14 8.67 -19.83
N GLN A 113 -2.15 8.10 -20.49
CA GLN A 113 -3.47 8.73 -20.63
C GLN A 113 -4.29 8.69 -19.34
N ARG A 114 -4.01 7.74 -18.42
CA ARG A 114 -4.64 7.69 -17.10
C ARG A 114 -4.13 8.85 -16.25
N LEU A 115 -5.03 9.43 -15.45
CA LEU A 115 -4.77 10.70 -14.78
C LEU A 115 -4.08 10.52 -13.43
N LEU A 116 -4.57 9.59 -12.60
CA LEU A 116 -3.97 9.27 -11.30
C LEU A 116 -2.63 8.54 -11.49
N ASP A 117 -1.62 8.96 -10.72
CA ASP A 117 -0.27 8.40 -10.73
C ASP A 117 0.08 7.78 -9.36
N ASN A 118 1.02 8.36 -8.61
CA ASN A 118 1.45 7.84 -7.32
C ASN A 118 0.43 8.13 -6.22
N VAL A 119 0.27 7.20 -5.28
CA VAL A 119 -0.29 7.52 -3.96
C VAL A 119 0.80 8.20 -3.14
N THR A 120 0.53 9.42 -2.70
CA THR A 120 1.49 10.28 -1.99
C THR A 120 1.10 10.52 -0.53
N GLY A 121 -0.16 10.31 -0.19
CA GLY A 121 -0.68 10.54 1.14
C GLY A 121 -1.78 9.54 1.51
N LEU A 122 -1.85 9.15 2.77
CA LEU A 122 -2.94 8.36 3.34
C LEU A 122 -3.37 8.97 4.68
N THR A 123 -4.67 9.11 4.88
CA THR A 123 -5.24 9.33 6.22
C THR A 123 -5.90 8.05 6.70
N ILE A 124 -5.50 7.59 7.87
CA ILE A 124 -5.97 6.33 8.45
C ILE A 124 -6.54 6.57 9.85
N ALA A 125 -7.81 6.21 10.03
CA ALA A 125 -8.51 6.24 11.29
C ALA A 125 -8.35 4.89 12.01
N LEU A 126 -7.63 4.89 13.14
CA LEU A 126 -7.36 3.68 13.93
C LEU A 126 -7.48 3.98 15.43
N PRO A 127 -7.97 3.03 16.25
CA PRO A 127 -7.87 3.12 17.71
C PRO A 127 -6.43 3.35 18.17
N ARG A 128 -6.24 3.86 19.39
CA ARG A 128 -4.92 4.21 19.93
C ARG A 128 -3.89 3.09 19.77
N ASP A 129 -4.24 1.86 20.12
CA ASP A 129 -3.31 0.72 20.06
C ASP A 129 -2.92 0.38 18.62
N GLY A 130 -3.89 0.44 17.69
CA GLY A 130 -3.64 0.26 16.25
C GLY A 130 -2.73 1.36 15.68
N ARG A 131 -2.89 2.62 16.12
CA ARG A 131 -1.98 3.70 15.71
C ARG A 131 -0.55 3.45 16.20
N LEU A 132 -0.38 3.11 17.48
CA LEU A 132 0.93 2.85 18.07
C LEU A 132 1.62 1.66 17.40
N ASP A 133 0.86 0.61 17.08
CA ASP A 133 1.39 -0.54 16.37
C ASP A 133 1.81 -0.19 14.94
N LEU A 134 0.97 0.53 14.18
CA LEU A 134 1.32 0.97 12.83
C LEU A 134 2.55 1.90 12.83
N ILE A 135 2.64 2.83 13.79
CA ILE A 135 3.84 3.68 13.98
C ILE A 135 5.08 2.80 14.14
N ARG A 136 5.03 1.84 15.07
CA ARG A 136 6.17 0.95 15.36
C ARG A 136 6.57 0.11 14.15
N GLN A 137 5.61 -0.43 13.40
CA GLN A 137 5.88 -1.19 12.18
C GLN A 137 6.57 -0.33 11.12
N LEU A 138 6.06 0.89 10.88
CA LEU A 138 6.64 1.81 9.89
C LEU A 138 8.00 2.35 10.33
N GLU A 139 8.20 2.66 11.60
CA GLU A 139 9.49 3.08 12.15
C GLU A 139 10.55 1.97 12.02
N ALA A 140 10.18 0.71 12.28
CA ALA A 140 11.08 -0.44 12.15
C ALA A 140 11.68 -0.55 10.74
N ILE A 141 10.93 -0.14 9.71
CA ILE A 141 11.37 -0.17 8.31
C ILE A 141 11.90 1.19 7.80
N GLY A 142 12.04 2.18 8.69
CA GLY A 142 12.76 3.43 8.41
C GLY A 142 11.88 4.64 8.09
N TYR A 143 10.56 4.55 8.22
CA TYR A 143 9.71 5.74 8.25
C TYR A 143 9.96 6.52 9.55
N ARG A 144 9.59 7.79 9.57
CA ARG A 144 9.89 8.68 10.71
C ARG A 144 8.68 9.50 11.12
N PRO A 145 8.49 9.80 12.41
CA PRO A 145 7.49 10.77 12.82
C PRO A 145 7.68 12.12 12.13
N GLY A 146 6.58 12.68 11.62
CA GLY A 146 6.50 14.07 11.21
C GLY A 146 6.45 15.00 12.43
N ARG A 147 6.88 16.25 12.26
CA ARG A 147 6.80 17.26 13.34
C ARG A 147 5.41 17.89 13.32
N GLY A 148 4.46 17.31 14.04
CA GLY A 148 3.19 17.96 14.38
C GLY A 148 3.27 18.60 15.76
N ALA A 149 3.22 19.93 15.85
CA ALA A 149 2.94 20.61 17.11
C ALA A 149 1.44 20.44 17.40
N GLU A 150 1.08 19.58 18.35
CA GLU A 150 -0.31 19.38 18.83
C GLU A 150 -1.36 18.96 17.77
N GLY A 151 -1.00 18.05 16.85
CA GLY A 151 -1.89 17.55 15.78
C GLY A 151 -1.91 16.02 15.62
N PRO A 152 -2.66 15.47 14.63
CA PRO A 152 -2.67 14.05 14.32
C PRO A 152 -1.26 13.53 14.04
N ALA A 153 -1.01 12.27 14.40
CA ALA A 153 0.33 11.68 14.27
C ALA A 153 0.64 11.44 12.79
N THR A 154 1.57 12.22 12.25
CA THR A 154 2.08 12.06 10.88
C THR A 154 3.31 11.16 10.87
N ILE A 155 3.41 10.28 9.89
CA ILE A 155 4.57 9.43 9.63
C ILE A 155 5.03 9.66 8.18
N LEU A 156 6.31 9.96 8.01
CA LEU A 156 6.93 10.30 6.73
C LEU A 156 7.78 9.13 6.24
N GLY A 157 7.55 8.73 4.99
CA GLY A 157 8.34 7.75 4.27
C GLY A 157 8.82 8.25 2.91
N PRO A 158 9.40 7.37 2.08
CA PRO A 158 9.88 7.72 0.75
C PRO A 158 8.70 8.00 -0.21
N GLY A 159 8.33 9.28 -0.35
CA GLY A 159 7.26 9.70 -1.25
C GLY A 159 5.84 9.33 -0.78
N LEU A 160 5.68 8.96 0.49
CA LEU A 160 4.40 8.67 1.13
C LEU A 160 4.34 9.32 2.50
N GLU A 161 3.29 10.09 2.75
CA GLU A 161 2.91 10.60 4.07
C GLU A 161 1.71 9.81 4.61
N VAL A 162 1.75 9.44 5.89
CA VAL A 162 0.65 8.75 6.57
C VAL A 162 0.20 9.57 7.76
N THR A 163 -1.03 10.06 7.72
CA THR A 163 -1.67 10.79 8.83
C THR A 163 -2.58 9.85 9.60
N LEU A 164 -2.39 9.76 10.91
CA LEU A 164 -3.18 8.91 11.79
C LEU A 164 -4.15 9.74 12.62
N VAL A 165 -5.44 9.38 12.56
CA VAL A 165 -6.53 10.05 13.27
C VAL A 165 -7.30 9.07 14.14
N GLU A 166 -8.10 9.61 15.08
CA GLU A 166 -9.04 8.81 15.86
C GLU A 166 -10.24 8.37 15.03
N PRO A 167 -10.70 7.11 15.18
CA PRO A 167 -11.86 6.61 14.49
C PRO A 167 -13.14 7.17 15.11
N ASN A 168 -14.21 7.18 14.33
CA ASN A 168 -15.56 7.45 14.77
C ASN A 168 -16.54 6.58 13.96
N ASP A 169 -17.85 6.70 14.24
CA ASP A 169 -18.89 5.88 13.62
C ASP A 169 -18.90 5.94 12.08
N ASP A 170 -18.41 7.05 11.51
CA ASP A 170 -18.34 7.27 10.06
C ASP A 170 -16.94 7.05 9.47
N ARG A 171 -15.90 6.91 10.30
CA ARG A 171 -14.50 6.90 9.87
C ARG A 171 -13.70 5.81 10.58
N ASN A 172 -13.37 4.76 9.85
CA ASN A 172 -12.51 3.68 10.31
C ASN A 172 -11.69 3.14 9.12
N GLY A 173 -10.43 2.77 9.36
CA GLY A 173 -9.53 2.33 8.29
C GLY A 173 -9.02 3.51 7.45
N ILE A 174 -8.79 3.30 6.16
CA ILE A 174 -8.33 4.37 5.26
C ILE A 174 -9.50 5.31 4.97
N THR A 175 -9.36 6.59 5.30
CA THR A 175 -10.41 7.60 5.15
C THR A 175 -10.10 8.63 4.07
N ALA A 176 -8.82 8.80 3.72
CA ALA A 176 -8.43 9.64 2.60
C ALA A 176 -7.19 9.10 1.90
N ILE A 177 -7.10 9.33 0.60
CA ILE A 177 -5.95 9.00 -0.23
C ILE A 177 -5.57 10.22 -1.07
N GLU A 178 -4.29 10.58 -1.05
CA GLU A 178 -3.75 11.65 -1.90
C GLU A 178 -2.94 11.07 -3.05
N PHE A 179 -3.02 11.73 -4.20
CA PHE A 179 -2.39 11.28 -5.43
C PHE A 179 -1.62 12.41 -6.12
N ASP A 180 -0.50 12.03 -6.74
CA ASP A 180 0.06 12.77 -7.87
C ASP A 180 -0.77 12.51 -9.14
N LEU A 181 -0.75 13.48 -10.06
CA LEU A 181 -1.32 13.35 -11.40
C LEU A 181 -0.24 13.31 -12.48
N THR A 182 -0.49 12.50 -13.52
CA THR A 182 0.37 12.41 -14.71
C THR A 182 0.44 13.72 -15.50
N ARG A 183 -0.58 14.56 -15.39
CA ARG A 183 -0.69 15.86 -16.06
C ARG A 183 -1.57 16.84 -15.27
N ARG A 184 -1.48 18.12 -15.61
CA ARG A 184 -2.43 19.14 -15.11
C ARG A 184 -3.79 18.96 -15.78
N VAL A 185 -4.84 19.28 -15.04
CA VAL A 185 -6.19 19.49 -15.59
C VAL A 185 -6.44 20.99 -15.73
N PRO A 186 -7.20 21.44 -16.75
CA PRO A 186 -7.45 22.85 -16.98
C PRO A 186 -8.36 23.47 -15.90
N GLU A 187 -9.24 22.66 -15.32
CA GLU A 187 -10.17 23.04 -14.26
C GLU A 187 -10.29 21.92 -13.21
N PRO A 188 -10.64 22.23 -11.95
CA PRO A 188 -10.88 21.22 -10.94
C PRO A 188 -12.01 20.27 -11.34
N ILE A 189 -11.84 18.98 -11.08
CA ILE A 189 -12.86 17.96 -11.35
C ILE A 189 -13.26 17.34 -10.01
N GLU A 190 -14.57 17.24 -9.78
CA GLU A 190 -15.13 16.52 -8.64
C GLU A 190 -15.92 15.31 -9.14
N VAL A 191 -15.59 14.13 -8.60
CA VAL A 191 -16.32 12.88 -8.87
C VAL A 191 -16.83 12.33 -7.55
N ARG A 192 -18.11 11.98 -7.49
CA ARG A 192 -18.73 11.36 -6.30
C ARG A 192 -19.06 9.91 -6.56
N PHE A 193 -18.68 9.05 -5.62
CA PHE A 193 -19.00 7.64 -5.61
C PHE A 193 -19.99 7.36 -4.47
N GLY A 194 -21.27 7.64 -4.74
CA GLY A 194 -22.30 7.62 -3.70
C GLY A 194 -22.19 8.83 -2.74
N PRO A 195 -22.82 8.75 -1.55
CA PRO A 195 -22.99 9.92 -0.69
C PRO A 195 -21.75 10.31 0.12
N ARG A 196 -20.86 9.36 0.41
CA ARG A 196 -19.72 9.55 1.33
C ARG A 196 -18.36 9.59 0.67
N SER A 197 -18.25 9.15 -0.58
CA SER A 197 -16.96 9.07 -1.26
C SER A 197 -16.83 10.13 -2.36
N ARG A 198 -15.75 10.91 -2.31
CA ARG A 198 -15.52 12.08 -3.15
C ARG A 198 -14.07 12.17 -3.58
N LEU A 199 -13.82 12.11 -4.89
CA LEU A 199 -12.53 12.37 -5.50
C LEU A 199 -12.50 13.81 -6.04
N VAL A 200 -11.55 14.59 -5.55
CA VAL A 200 -11.28 15.97 -6.00
C VAL A 200 -9.95 15.99 -6.71
N ILE A 201 -9.96 16.39 -7.98
CA ILE A 201 -8.79 16.54 -8.84
C ILE A 201 -8.50 18.02 -8.99
N ARG A 202 -7.30 18.45 -8.61
CA ARG A 202 -6.87 19.85 -8.59
C ARG A 202 -6.01 20.17 -9.82
N THR A 203 -5.91 21.46 -10.13
CA THR A 203 -5.14 21.96 -11.28
C THR A 203 -3.62 21.92 -11.08
N ASP A 204 -3.16 21.69 -9.85
CA ASP A 204 -1.76 21.68 -9.41
C ASP A 204 -1.07 20.32 -9.55
N ARG A 205 -1.69 19.36 -10.26
CA ARG A 205 -1.25 17.96 -10.39
C ARG A 205 -1.44 17.11 -9.13
N THR A 206 -2.37 17.49 -8.25
CA THR A 206 -2.74 16.65 -7.12
C THR A 206 -4.20 16.23 -7.19
N ALA A 207 -4.53 15.14 -6.51
CA ALA A 207 -5.91 14.78 -6.21
C ALA A 207 -6.03 14.26 -4.77
N SER A 208 -7.20 14.41 -4.18
CA SER A 208 -7.54 13.79 -2.90
C SER A 208 -8.85 13.03 -3.04
N TRP A 209 -8.88 11.83 -2.47
CA TRP A 209 -10.06 10.98 -2.43
C TRP A 209 -10.46 10.74 -0.99
N ASP A 210 -11.57 11.35 -0.58
CA ASP A 210 -12.23 11.09 0.70
C ASP A 210 -13.14 9.87 0.54
N LEU A 211 -13.05 8.91 1.47
CA LEU A 211 -13.74 7.61 1.42
C LEU A 211 -14.97 7.54 2.34
#